data_AF-A0A9D2EBS9-F1
#
_entry.id   AF-A0A9D2EBS9-F1
#
_cell.length_a   1.000
_cell.length_b   1.000
_cell.length_c   1.000
_cell.angle_alpha   90.00
_cell.angle_beta   90.00
_cell.angle_gamma   90.00
#
_symmetry.space_group_name_H-M   'P 1'
#
loop_
_entity.id
_entity.type
_entity.pdbx_description
1 polymer ?
#
loop_
_entity_poly.entity_id
_entity_poly.type
_entity_poly.pdbx_seq_one_letter_code
_entity_poly.pdbx_strand_id
1 'polypeptide(L)'
;MSTDNTESVVESRLREILDKRMSAVRELVNAEGAVDDAQAALTAAQDEHKKAWNRALARGWTEQELRKVNLRKPAPKRTRRTTPARPNNNAPRSEPPQPGS
;
A
#
# COMPACT_ATOMS: atom_id res chain seq x y z
N MET A 1 6.37 -42.12 -34.66
CA MET A 1 5.58 -41.03 -34.04
C MET A 1 6.02 -40.92 -32.59
N SER A 2 6.05 -39.71 -32.01
CA SER A 2 5.67 -39.47 -30.59
C SER A 2 6.64 -38.75 -29.63
N THR A 3 7.80 -38.20 -30.05
CA THR A 3 8.60 -37.31 -29.15
C THR A 3 8.37 -35.83 -29.42
N ASP A 4 8.43 -35.39 -30.68
CA ASP A 4 8.29 -33.95 -31.03
C ASP A 4 6.93 -33.37 -30.63
N ASN A 5 5.87 -34.18 -30.72
CA ASN A 5 4.53 -33.77 -30.27
C ASN A 5 4.48 -33.62 -28.73
N THR A 6 5.22 -34.44 -27.99
CA THR A 6 5.26 -34.37 -26.52
C THR A 6 6.04 -33.13 -26.05
N GLU A 7 7.17 -32.83 -26.68
CA GLU A 7 7.94 -31.61 -26.41
C GLU A 7 7.12 -30.35 -26.71
N SER A 8 6.45 -30.30 -27.86
CA SER A 8 5.57 -29.18 -28.23
C SER A 8 4.41 -28.98 -27.25
N VAL A 9 3.81 -30.07 -26.74
CA VAL A 9 2.74 -30.01 -25.74
C VAL A 9 3.26 -29.49 -24.39
N VAL A 10 4.44 -29.96 -23.95
CA VAL A 10 5.07 -29.48 -22.71
C VAL A 10 5.42 -28.00 -22.83
N GLU A 11 6.02 -27.57 -23.95
CA GLU A 11 6.36 -26.17 -24.19
C GLU A 11 5.13 -25.28 -24.17
N SER A 12 4.07 -25.69 -24.88
CA SER A 12 2.80 -24.96 -24.92
C SER A 12 2.20 -24.81 -23.52
N ARG A 13 2.28 -25.86 -22.69
CA ARG A 13 1.79 -25.81 -21.31
C ARG A 13 2.63 -24.89 -20.43
N LEU A 14 3.95 -24.89 -20.58
CA LEU A 14 4.84 -23.98 -19.85
C LEU A 14 4.57 -22.51 -20.22
N ARG A 15 4.34 -22.24 -21.52
CA ARG A 15 3.94 -20.91 -21.99
C ARG A 15 2.59 -20.48 -21.41
N GLU A 16 1.60 -21.37 -21.37
CA GLU A 16 0.29 -21.10 -20.77
C GLU A 16 0.40 -20.78 -19.27
N ILE A 17 1.23 -21.51 -18.52
CA ILE A 17 1.48 -21.24 -17.10
C ILE A 17 2.14 -19.87 -16.93
N LEU A 18 3.12 -19.55 -17.77
CA LEU A 18 3.80 -18.26 -17.73
C LEU A 18 2.84 -17.11 -18.04
N ASP A 19 2.00 -17.25 -19.06
CA ASP A 19 1.02 -16.24 -19.44
C ASP A 19 0.00 -15.99 -18.31
N LYS A 20 -0.52 -17.06 -17.69
CA LYS A 20 -1.40 -16.95 -16.51
C LYS A 20 -0.74 -16.20 -15.36
N ARG A 21 0.54 -16.47 -15.09
CA ARG A 21 1.31 -15.75 -14.06
C ARG A 21 1.50 -14.28 -14.43
N MET A 22 1.81 -13.99 -15.69
CA MET A 22 1.95 -12.61 -16.17
C MET A 22 0.64 -11.85 -16.07
N SER A 23 -0.50 -12.46 -16.41
CA SER A 23 -1.83 -11.86 -16.24
C SER A 23 -2.10 -11.51 -14.78
N ALA A 24 -1.89 -12.46 -13.87
CA ALA A 24 -2.10 -12.25 -12.44
C ALA A 24 -1.24 -11.10 -11.87
N VAL A 25 0.02 -10.99 -12.30
CA VAL A 25 0.90 -9.88 -11.88
C VAL A 25 0.43 -8.55 -12.45
N ARG A 26 -0.01 -8.50 -13.72
CA ARG A 26 -0.56 -7.28 -14.33
C ARG A 26 -1.82 -6.82 -13.60
N GLU A 27 -2.71 -7.74 -13.27
CA GLU A 27 -3.91 -7.46 -12.46
C GLU A 27 -3.55 -6.90 -11.09
N LEU A 28 -2.54 -7.48 -10.42
CA LEU A 28 -2.07 -6.99 -9.14
C LEU A 28 -1.51 -5.57 -9.23
N VAL A 29 -0.64 -5.28 -10.20
CA VAL A 29 -0.07 -3.94 -10.39
C VAL A 29 -1.16 -2.91 -10.65
N ASN A 30 -2.16 -3.26 -11.46
CA ASN A 30 -3.31 -2.38 -11.71
C ASN A 30 -4.13 -2.15 -10.44
N ALA A 31 -4.36 -3.20 -9.65
CA ALA A 31 -5.06 -3.10 -8.38
C ALA A 31 -4.29 -2.25 -7.37
N GLU A 32 -2.97 -2.42 -7.27
CA GLU A 32 -2.09 -1.59 -6.43
C GLU A 32 -2.18 -0.11 -6.81
N GLY A 33 -2.07 0.20 -8.10
CA GLY A 33 -2.25 1.57 -8.60
C GLY A 33 -3.62 2.15 -8.24
N ALA A 34 -4.70 1.37 -8.39
CA ALA A 34 -6.05 1.80 -8.03
C ALA A 34 -6.21 2.06 -6.53
N VAL A 35 -5.52 1.29 -5.67
CA VAL A 35 -5.50 1.55 -4.22
C VAL A 35 -4.79 2.87 -3.91
N ASP A 36 -3.64 3.12 -4.53
CA ASP A 36 -2.88 4.36 -4.32
C ASP A 36 -3.69 5.59 -4.78
N ASP A 37 -4.30 5.51 -5.96
CA ASP A 37 -5.18 6.56 -6.49
C ASP A 37 -6.39 6.81 -5.57
N ALA A 38 -7.04 5.75 -5.08
CA ALA A 38 -8.15 5.87 -4.14
C ALA A 38 -7.71 6.51 -2.81
N GLN A 39 -6.52 6.18 -2.32
CA GLN A 39 -5.96 6.76 -1.10
C GLN A 39 -5.61 8.25 -1.28
N ALA A 40 -5.08 8.62 -2.45
CA ALA A 40 -4.83 10.01 -2.81
C ALA A 40 -6.15 10.80 -2.90
N ALA A 41 -7.15 10.27 -3.60
CA ALA A 41 -8.48 10.87 -3.72
C ALA A 41 -9.16 11.04 -2.35
N LEU A 42 -9.07 10.03 -1.47
CA LEU A 42 -9.58 10.11 -0.11
C LEU A 42 -8.89 11.22 0.69
N THR A 43 -7.58 11.35 0.57
CA THR A 43 -6.81 12.40 1.27
C THR A 43 -7.22 13.78 0.78
N ALA A 44 -7.34 13.98 -0.54
CA ALA A 44 -7.80 15.24 -1.12
C ALA A 44 -9.22 15.60 -0.66
N ALA A 45 -10.14 14.63 -0.65
CA ALA A 45 -11.50 14.82 -0.18
C ALA A 45 -11.56 15.19 1.32
N GLN A 46 -10.72 14.56 2.16
CA GLN A 46 -10.62 14.89 3.58
C GLN A 46 -10.09 16.31 3.81
N ASP A 47 -9.07 16.72 3.06
CA ASP A 47 -8.51 18.07 3.14
C ASP A 47 -9.52 19.13 2.69
N GLU A 48 -10.27 18.87 1.61
CA GLU A 48 -11.33 19.77 1.15
C GLU A 48 -12.49 19.86 2.14
N HIS A 49 -12.92 18.74 2.73
CA HIS A 49 -13.91 18.73 3.80
C HIS A 49 -13.45 19.59 4.98
N LYS A 50 -12.18 19.49 5.39
CA LYS A 50 -11.61 20.33 6.44
C LYS A 50 -11.63 21.82 6.07
N LYS A 51 -11.27 22.17 4.84
CA LYS A 51 -11.32 23.56 4.35
C LYS A 51 -12.76 24.09 4.32
N ALA A 52 -13.73 23.28 3.89
CA ALA A 52 -15.15 23.64 3.87
C ALA A 52 -15.68 23.89 5.28
N TRP A 53 -15.35 23.01 6.23
CA TRP A 53 -15.69 23.20 7.64
C TRP A 53 -15.13 24.51 8.20
N ASN A 54 -13.85 24.78 7.97
CA ASN A 54 -13.22 26.03 8.43
C ASN A 54 -13.82 27.27 7.78
N ARG A 55 -14.19 27.20 6.48
CA ARG A 55 -14.91 28.28 5.78
C ARG A 55 -16.30 28.52 6.38
N ALA A 56 -17.00 27.48 6.82
CA ALA A 56 -18.27 27.64 7.52
C ALA A 56 -18.07 28.37 8.85
N LEU A 57 -17.08 27.96 9.66
CA LEU A 57 -16.74 28.65 10.91
C LEU A 57 -16.36 30.13 10.68
N ALA A 58 -15.59 30.42 9.63
CA ALA A 58 -15.23 31.79 9.26
C ALA A 58 -16.43 32.64 8.82
N ARG A 59 -17.51 32.00 8.34
CA ARG A 59 -18.78 32.66 7.99
C ARG A 59 -19.72 32.82 9.20
N GLY A 60 -19.24 32.58 10.41
CA GLY A 60 -20.00 32.75 11.64
C GLY A 60 -20.81 31.53 12.07
N TRP A 61 -20.70 30.39 11.38
CA TRP A 61 -21.31 29.15 11.85
C TRP A 61 -20.59 28.64 13.09
N THR A 62 -21.36 28.16 14.06
CA THR A 62 -20.80 27.45 15.21
C THR A 62 -20.76 25.94 14.96
N GLU A 63 -19.86 25.23 15.64
CA GLU A 63 -19.79 23.76 15.55
C GLU A 63 -21.09 23.08 16.02
N GLN A 64 -21.82 23.71 16.95
CA GLN A 64 -23.12 23.20 17.40
C GLN A 64 -24.18 23.30 16.32
N GLU A 65 -24.24 24.40 15.58
CA GLU A 65 -25.19 24.57 14.47
C GLU A 65 -24.90 23.60 13.32
N LEU A 66 -23.63 23.42 12.97
CA LEU A 66 -23.22 22.44 11.96
C LEU A 66 -23.63 21.02 12.36
N ARG A 67 -23.49 20.66 13.64
CA ARG A 67 -23.94 19.36 14.15
C ARG A 67 -25.47 19.21 14.15
N LYS A 68 -26.23 20.29 14.44
CA LYS A 68 -27.70 20.28 14.38
C LYS A 68 -28.22 19.98 12.96
N VAL A 69 -27.49 20.42 11.92
CA VAL A 69 -27.81 20.09 10.52
C VAL A 69 -27.18 18.78 10.05
N ASN A 70 -26.75 17.91 10.97
CA ASN A 70 -26.14 16.60 10.72
C ASN A 70 -24.80 16.63 9.97
N LEU A 71 -24.08 17.76 9.95
CA LEU A 71 -22.72 17.82 9.41
C LEU A 71 -21.72 17.30 10.44
N ARG A 72 -20.85 16.39 9.98
CA ARG A 72 -19.82 15.77 10.82
C ARG A 72 -18.54 16.58 10.77
N LYS A 73 -17.92 16.75 11.94
CA LYS A 73 -16.59 17.35 12.03
C LYS A 73 -15.58 16.51 11.21
N PRO A 74 -14.70 17.15 10.42
CA PRO A 74 -13.59 16.47 9.78
C PRO A 74 -12.75 15.70 10.79
N ALA A 75 -12.40 14.45 10.47
CA ALA A 75 -11.58 13.63 11.35
C ALA A 75 -10.18 14.24 11.51
N PRO A 76 -9.58 14.21 12.72
CA PRO A 76 -8.21 14.66 12.90
C PRO A 76 -7.27 13.74 12.10
N LYS A 77 -6.36 14.34 11.32
CA LYS A 77 -5.33 13.61 10.56
C LYS A 77 -4.48 12.84 11.58
N ARG A 78 -4.58 11.50 11.60
CA ARG A 78 -3.73 10.65 12.46
C ARG A 78 -2.29 10.81 11.97
N THR A 79 -1.49 11.59 12.68
CA THR A 79 -0.04 11.63 12.49
C THR A 79 0.50 10.25 12.82
N ARG A 80 1.03 9.55 11.81
CA ARG A 80 1.71 8.26 12.01
C ARG A 80 2.95 8.56 12.83
N ARG A 81 2.96 8.18 14.11
CA ARG A 81 4.12 8.31 14.98
C ARG A 81 5.21 7.42 14.40
N THR A 82 6.25 8.01 13.81
CA THR A 82 7.43 7.30 13.36
C THR A 82 8.16 6.79 14.59
N THR A 83 8.06 5.50 14.88
CA THR A 83 8.92 4.84 15.86
C THR A 83 10.34 4.86 15.31
N PRO A 84 11.35 5.39 16.03
CA PRO A 84 12.73 5.36 15.56
C PRO A 84 13.16 3.89 15.38
N ALA A 85 13.70 3.58 14.20
CA ALA A 85 14.21 2.26 13.88
C ALA A 85 15.36 1.92 14.84
N ARG A 86 15.24 0.81 15.56
CA ARG A 86 16.31 0.28 16.42
C ARG A 86 17.48 -0.14 15.52
N PRO A 87 18.73 0.31 15.78
CA PRO A 87 19.86 -0.12 14.98
C PRO A 87 20.05 -1.63 15.11
N ASN A 88 20.02 -2.32 13.96
CA ASN A 88 20.22 -3.75 13.86
C ASN A 88 21.71 -4.04 14.10
N ASN A 89 22.05 -4.46 15.32
CA ASN A 89 23.42 -4.78 15.70
C ASN A 89 23.77 -6.19 15.17
N ASN A 90 23.97 -6.30 13.86
CA ASN A 90 24.51 -7.52 13.26
C ASN A 90 26.01 -7.29 13.00
N ALA A 91 26.80 -7.35 14.07
CA ALA A 91 28.25 -7.42 13.97
C ALA A 91 28.66 -8.82 13.47
N PRO A 92 29.57 -8.95 12.49
CA PRO A 92 30.08 -10.25 12.09
C PRO A 92 30.82 -10.88 13.28
N ARG A 93 30.42 -12.10 13.63
CA ARG A 93 31.00 -12.93 14.69
C ARG A 93 32.45 -13.26 14.34
N SER A 94 33.41 -12.57 14.95
CA SER A 94 34.82 -12.95 14.90
C SER A 94 34.98 -14.33 15.54
N GLU A 95 35.51 -15.27 14.76
CA GLU A 95 35.86 -16.63 15.16
C GLU A 95 37.01 -16.61 16.18
N PRO A 96 36.93 -17.35 17.30
CA PRO A 96 38.05 -17.47 18.25
C PRO A 96 39.14 -18.41 17.68
N PRO A 97 40.44 -18.15 17.96
CA PRO A 97 41.51 -19.01 17.49
C PRO A 97 41.50 -20.35 18.23
N GLN A 98 41.50 -21.45 17.48
CA GLN A 98 41.65 -22.81 17.99
C GLN A 98 43.08 -23.01 18.53
N PRO A 99 43.29 -23.47 19.77
CA PRO A 99 44.61 -23.93 20.20
C PRO A 99 44.92 -25.28 19.55
N GLY A 100 46.01 -25.32 18.78
CA GLY A 100 46.58 -26.52 18.19
C GLY A 100 47.21 -27.46 19.22
N SER A 101 47.27 -28.73 18.79
CA SER A 101 47.73 -29.98 19.41
C SER A 101 48.88 -29.95 20.41
#